data_AF-A0A7J0G1N1-F1
#
_entry.id   AF-A0A7J0G1N1-F1
#
_cell.length_a   1.000
_cell.length_b   1.000
_cell.length_c   1.000
_cell.angle_alpha   90.00
_cell.angle_beta   90.00
_cell.angle_gamma   90.00
#
_symmetry.space_group_name_H-M   'P 1'
#
loop_
_entity.id
_entity.type
_entity.pdbx_description
1 polymer ?
#
loop_
_entity_poly.entity_id
_entity_poly.type
_entity_poly.pdbx_seq_one_letter_code
_entity_poly.pdbx_strand_id
1 'polypeptide(L)'
;MLRFVSTLPLLEHLVLVRNVPPYPDESVSEHVEHFFCVNYPDHYLTHQIVYNANKLAKLVEKKKSLQNWLVYYQNKYEKKPTKKPATKTGFWGLWGNTVDAIDYYTNEIEKCSKEEAAERERVISDPNAIVPAAFVSFKSRWGAAVCAQTQQSSDPTIWLTEWASEPRDVYWNNLAIPYVKLSFRRMLMAVGLFFLTFFSMIPIAFVQSLANIEGIEKVFPFLKSLIEMIPKTIGVSIPMKATFFITYIMVDGWAGIAAEIVRLVPLVMFHLKNTFLVKTDQDREQAMDPGSFDFATSEPRKQLYFLLGLVYSVITPILLPFILVFFAFSYMVFRHQDAMVKDTVERATEPNLNLKAYLQDAYIHPIFKGGDFDRPAAVDEEGNNPLVLTKRSSQRGSQRG
;
A
#
# COMPACT_ATOMS: atom_id res chain seq x y z
N MET A 1 8.62 4.09 -14.34
CA MET A 1 8.27 2.73 -13.88
C MET A 1 9.44 1.74 -13.80
N LEU A 2 10.67 2.08 -14.26
CA LEU A 2 11.81 1.13 -14.36
C LEU A 2 13.01 1.40 -13.43
N ARG A 3 12.86 2.12 -12.30
CA ARG A 3 13.98 2.42 -11.37
C ARG A 3 13.62 2.49 -9.88
N PHE A 4 12.54 1.84 -9.46
CA PHE A 4 12.15 1.79 -8.04
C PHE A 4 12.42 0.42 -7.37
N VAL A 5 12.82 -0.60 -8.13
CA VAL A 5 13.19 -1.92 -7.57
C VAL A 5 14.63 -1.93 -7.00
N SER A 6 15.42 -0.88 -7.22
CA SER A 6 16.87 -0.89 -6.98
C SER A 6 17.32 -0.42 -5.59
N THR A 7 16.43 -0.24 -4.61
CA THR A 7 16.83 0.32 -3.30
C THR A 7 17.13 -0.71 -2.23
N LEU A 8 16.75 -1.99 -2.42
CA LEU A 8 17.14 -3.07 -1.51
C LEU A 8 17.83 -4.20 -2.29
N PRO A 9 19.18 -4.29 -2.26
CA PRO A 9 19.97 -5.29 -2.99
C PRO A 9 19.70 -6.76 -2.60
N LEU A 10 18.72 -7.02 -1.73
CA LEU A 10 18.41 -8.33 -1.15
C LEU A 10 17.07 -8.90 -1.60
N LEU A 11 16.11 -8.06 -1.99
CA LEU A 11 14.83 -8.52 -2.55
C LEU A 11 15.06 -9.34 -3.83
N GLU A 12 16.16 -9.07 -4.52
CA GLU A 12 16.62 -9.79 -5.71
C GLU A 12 16.97 -11.27 -5.43
N HIS A 13 16.98 -11.73 -4.17
CA HIS A 13 17.27 -13.11 -3.79
C HIS A 13 16.02 -13.87 -3.30
N LEU A 14 14.85 -13.22 -3.26
CA LEU A 14 13.64 -13.75 -2.63
C LEU A 14 12.51 -13.90 -3.63
N VAL A 15 11.86 -15.07 -3.57
CA VAL A 15 10.73 -15.42 -4.42
C VAL A 15 9.55 -15.81 -3.53
N LEU A 16 8.39 -15.23 -3.79
CA LEU A 16 7.13 -15.66 -3.20
C LEU A 16 6.58 -16.82 -4.02
N VAL A 17 6.39 -17.96 -3.36
CA VAL A 17 5.78 -19.16 -3.92
C VAL A 17 4.35 -19.25 -3.41
N ARG A 18 3.38 -19.46 -4.32
CA ARG A 18 1.96 -19.58 -4.01
C ARG A 18 1.37 -20.85 -4.61
N ASN A 19 0.29 -21.30 -4.00
CA ASN A 19 -0.47 -22.48 -4.41
C ASN A 19 0.40 -23.74 -4.44
N VAL A 20 1.13 -23.98 -3.34
CA VAL A 20 1.83 -25.23 -3.09
C VAL A 20 0.78 -26.35 -3.00
N PRO A 21 0.91 -27.45 -3.79
CA PRO A 21 -0.06 -28.52 -3.77
C PRO A 21 -0.04 -29.23 -2.39
N PRO A 22 -1.21 -29.64 -1.86
CA PRO A 22 -1.25 -30.42 -0.64
C PRO A 22 -0.68 -31.82 -0.89
N TYR A 23 0.22 -32.26 -0.03
CA TYR A 23 0.74 -33.63 -0.03
C TYR A 23 0.28 -34.36 1.25
N PRO A 24 -0.26 -35.59 1.18
CA PRO A 24 -0.85 -36.25 2.35
C PRO A 24 0.14 -36.56 3.48
N ASP A 25 1.39 -36.86 3.11
CA ASP A 25 2.39 -37.44 4.01
C ASP A 25 3.48 -36.44 4.44
N GLU A 26 3.49 -35.22 3.89
CA GLU A 26 4.50 -34.19 4.14
C GLU A 26 3.86 -32.88 4.59
N SER A 27 4.50 -32.18 5.53
CA SER A 27 4.13 -30.80 5.84
C SER A 27 4.42 -29.90 4.63
N VAL A 28 3.74 -28.75 4.55
CA VAL A 28 4.02 -27.75 3.50
C VAL A 28 5.48 -27.29 3.53
N SER A 29 6.12 -27.27 4.71
CA SER A 29 7.53 -26.94 4.87
C SER A 29 8.44 -27.95 4.17
N GLU A 30 8.27 -29.22 4.52
CA GLU A 30 9.08 -30.32 3.99
C GLU A 30 8.88 -30.45 2.48
N HIS A 31 7.64 -30.26 2.02
CA HIS A 31 7.34 -30.32 0.60
C HIS A 31 8.02 -29.20 -0.20
N VAL A 32 8.05 -27.98 0.34
CA VAL A 32 8.78 -26.84 -0.26
C VAL A 32 10.28 -27.11 -0.24
N GLU A 33 10.83 -27.55 0.89
CA GLU A 33 12.25 -27.86 1.00
C GLU A 33 12.67 -28.95 0.01
N HIS A 34 11.96 -30.07 -0.05
CA HIS A 34 12.22 -31.14 -0.99
C HIS A 34 12.15 -30.66 -2.45
N PHE A 35 11.11 -29.90 -2.81
CA PHE A 35 10.96 -29.35 -4.16
C PHE A 35 12.15 -28.47 -4.58
N PHE A 36 12.58 -27.55 -3.71
CA PHE A 36 13.66 -26.63 -4.06
C PHE A 36 15.05 -27.24 -3.95
N CYS A 37 15.28 -28.20 -3.04
CA CYS A 37 16.53 -28.95 -2.97
C CYS A 37 16.75 -29.82 -4.22
N VAL A 38 15.68 -30.39 -4.79
CA VAL A 38 15.76 -31.22 -6.00
C VAL A 38 15.93 -30.36 -7.26
N ASN A 39 15.16 -29.28 -7.39
CA ASN A 39 15.16 -28.46 -8.62
C ASN A 39 16.24 -27.37 -8.63
N TYR A 40 16.69 -26.90 -7.47
CA TYR A 40 17.66 -25.79 -7.33
C TYR A 40 18.74 -26.10 -6.26
N PRO A 41 19.47 -27.22 -6.36
CA PRO A 41 20.37 -27.70 -5.30
C PRO A 41 21.46 -26.69 -4.91
N ASP A 42 22.08 -26.03 -5.89
CA ASP A 42 23.21 -25.11 -5.66
C ASP A 42 22.76 -23.69 -5.33
N HIS A 43 21.46 -23.39 -5.44
CA HIS A 43 20.92 -22.04 -5.31
C HIS A 43 19.95 -21.89 -4.16
N TYR A 44 19.31 -22.96 -3.70
CA TYR A 44 18.42 -22.93 -2.55
C TYR A 44 19.19 -22.56 -1.27
N LEU A 45 18.62 -21.64 -0.47
CA LEU A 45 19.18 -21.23 0.82
C LEU A 45 18.27 -21.63 1.98
N THR A 46 17.03 -21.13 1.98
CA THR A 46 16.05 -21.38 3.05
C THR A 46 14.66 -20.98 2.59
N HIS A 47 13.64 -21.32 3.38
CA HIS A 47 12.26 -20.92 3.13
C HIS A 47 11.56 -20.52 4.42
N GLN A 48 10.57 -19.63 4.30
CA GLN A 48 9.71 -19.19 5.38
C GLN A 48 8.25 -19.43 4.99
N ILE A 49 7.53 -20.24 5.76
CA ILE A 49 6.11 -20.52 5.51
C ILE A 49 5.25 -19.34 5.96
N VAL A 50 4.16 -19.11 5.22
CA VAL A 50 3.14 -18.13 5.57
C VAL A 50 2.05 -18.76 6.43
N TYR A 51 1.76 -18.12 7.56
CA TYR A 51 0.68 -18.51 8.48
C TYR A 51 -0.50 -17.55 8.38
N ASN A 52 -1.72 -18.07 8.54
CA ASN A 52 -2.93 -17.27 8.60
C ASN A 52 -3.07 -16.58 9.97
N ALA A 53 -2.39 -15.45 10.13
CA ALA A 53 -2.38 -14.67 11.36
C ALA A 53 -3.46 -13.54 11.38
N ASN A 54 -4.50 -13.61 10.55
CA ASN A 54 -5.48 -12.52 10.41
C ASN A 54 -6.22 -12.19 11.72
N LYS A 55 -6.62 -13.21 12.48
CA LYS A 55 -7.30 -13.01 13.78
C LYS A 55 -6.33 -12.44 14.81
N LEU A 56 -5.12 -12.97 14.84
CA LEU A 56 -4.06 -12.49 15.70
C LEU A 56 -3.69 -11.03 15.40
N ALA A 57 -3.65 -10.63 14.11
CA ALA A 57 -3.42 -9.25 13.69
C ALA A 57 -4.45 -8.28 14.26
N LYS A 58 -5.73 -8.66 14.20
CA LYS A 58 -6.81 -7.88 14.79
C LYS A 58 -6.69 -7.76 16.30
N LEU A 59 -6.25 -8.80 17.00
CA LEU A 59 -6.05 -8.77 18.45
C LEU A 59 -4.88 -7.83 18.83
N VAL A 60 -3.76 -7.90 18.12
CA VAL A 60 -2.60 -7.01 18.34
C VAL A 60 -2.96 -5.56 18.07
N GLU A 61 -3.68 -5.27 16.98
CA GLU A 61 -4.15 -3.92 16.67
C GLU A 61 -5.11 -3.39 17.74
N LYS A 62 -6.05 -4.23 18.19
CA LYS A 62 -6.97 -3.91 19.30
C LYS A 62 -6.20 -3.59 20.58
N LYS A 63 -5.20 -4.40 20.94
CA LYS A 63 -4.35 -4.19 22.12
C LYS A 63 -3.58 -2.87 22.03
N LYS A 64 -3.00 -2.54 20.88
CA LYS A 64 -2.33 -1.25 20.64
C LYS A 64 -3.30 -0.09 20.85
N SER A 65 -4.53 -0.19 20.33
CA SER A 65 -5.57 0.83 20.54
C SER A 65 -5.93 1.01 22.02
N LEU A 66 -6.08 -0.08 22.77
CA LEU A 66 -6.35 -0.04 24.21
C LEU A 66 -5.17 0.56 24.99
N GLN A 67 -3.93 0.24 24.62
CA GLN A 67 -2.73 0.86 25.21
C GLN A 67 -2.71 2.38 24.98
N ASN A 68 -3.04 2.86 23.78
CA ASN A 68 -3.11 4.31 23.52
C ASN A 68 -4.18 4.99 24.39
N TRP A 69 -5.31 4.31 24.65
CA TRP A 69 -6.31 4.80 25.60
C TRP A 69 -5.82 4.78 27.06
N LEU A 70 -5.10 3.75 27.48
CA LEU A 70 -4.51 3.69 28.81
C LEU A 70 -3.55 4.88 29.04
N VAL A 71 -2.61 5.09 28.11
CA VAL A 71 -1.65 6.20 28.18
C VAL A 71 -2.37 7.55 28.17
N TYR A 72 -3.43 7.71 27.38
CA TYR A 72 -4.27 8.92 27.41
C TYR A 72 -4.81 9.23 28.82
N TYR A 73 -5.41 8.24 29.47
CA TYR A 73 -6.03 8.43 30.78
C TYR A 73 -4.98 8.61 31.88
N GLN A 74 -3.82 7.96 31.77
CA GLN A 74 -2.67 8.20 32.63
C GLN A 74 -2.17 9.65 32.50
N ASN A 75 -1.89 10.12 31.28
CA ASN A 75 -1.49 11.51 31.02
C ASN A 75 -2.53 12.53 31.53
N LYS A 76 -3.82 12.19 31.42
CA LYS A 76 -4.93 13.04 31.93
C LYS A 76 -4.94 13.09 33.46
N TYR A 77 -4.63 11.98 34.12
CA TYR A 77 -4.51 11.91 35.57
C TYR A 77 -3.26 12.66 36.08
N GLU A 78 -2.12 12.52 35.41
CA GLU A 78 -0.88 13.25 35.74
C GLU A 78 -1.08 14.77 35.66
N LYS A 79 -1.80 15.26 34.65
CA LYS A 79 -2.11 16.69 34.52
C LYS A 79 -3.06 17.21 35.62
N LYS A 80 -3.96 16.37 36.13
CA LYS A 80 -4.97 16.73 37.14
C LYS A 80 -5.16 15.58 38.13
N PRO A 81 -4.29 15.44 39.14
CA PRO A 81 -4.29 14.29 40.06
C PRO A 81 -5.48 14.29 41.04
N THR A 82 -6.22 15.40 41.14
CA THR A 82 -7.32 15.58 42.10
C THR A 82 -8.55 14.74 41.79
N LYS A 83 -8.75 14.30 40.54
CA LYS A 83 -9.90 13.47 40.16
C LYS A 83 -9.46 12.34 39.26
N LYS A 84 -9.69 11.10 39.70
CA LYS A 84 -9.45 9.91 38.88
C LYS A 84 -10.32 9.95 37.61
N PRO A 85 -9.74 9.66 36.43
CA PRO A 85 -10.50 9.63 35.20
C PRO A 85 -11.46 8.43 35.21
N ALA A 86 -12.71 8.68 34.87
CA ALA A 86 -13.71 7.63 34.74
C ALA A 86 -14.16 7.48 33.28
N THR A 87 -14.48 6.24 32.90
CA THR A 87 -15.07 5.90 31.61
C THR A 87 -16.36 5.11 31.82
N LYS A 88 -17.24 5.08 30.83
CA LYS A 88 -18.40 4.18 30.84
C LYS A 88 -18.10 2.91 30.07
N THR A 89 -18.69 1.80 30.49
CA THR A 89 -18.43 0.46 29.91
C THR A 89 -19.12 0.21 28.56
N GLY A 90 -20.13 0.99 28.18
CA GLY A 90 -20.91 0.77 26.96
C GLY A 90 -20.25 1.29 25.69
N PHE A 91 -20.96 1.08 24.56
CA PHE A 91 -20.48 1.43 23.23
C PHE A 91 -20.06 2.92 23.14
N TRP A 92 -18.82 3.15 22.72
CA TRP A 92 -18.20 4.49 22.60
C TRP A 92 -18.18 5.31 23.91
N GLY A 93 -18.37 4.67 25.07
CA GLY A 93 -18.43 5.35 26.37
C GLY A 93 -19.73 6.14 26.59
N LEU A 94 -20.78 5.90 25.80
CA LEU A 94 -22.05 6.64 25.90
C LEU A 94 -23.01 6.05 26.96
N TRP A 95 -23.00 4.73 27.12
CA TRP A 95 -23.95 3.96 27.93
C TRP A 95 -23.22 3.14 29.00
N GLY A 96 -23.92 2.65 30.03
CA GLY A 96 -23.34 1.74 31.03
C GLY A 96 -22.83 2.42 32.31
N ASN A 97 -22.20 1.61 33.17
CA ASN A 97 -21.73 2.04 34.49
C ASN A 97 -20.42 2.82 34.38
N THR A 98 -20.27 3.83 35.23
CA THR A 98 -19.05 4.64 35.35
C THR A 98 -18.02 3.89 36.17
N VAL A 99 -16.90 3.54 35.56
CA VAL A 99 -15.78 2.80 36.17
C VAL A 99 -14.48 3.61 36.07
N ASP A 100 -13.49 3.29 36.91
CA ASP A 100 -12.14 3.86 36.79
C ASP A 100 -11.56 3.47 35.42
N ALA A 101 -11.16 4.46 34.63
CA ALA A 101 -10.67 4.22 33.29
C ALA A 101 -9.34 3.46 33.30
N ILE A 102 -8.44 3.77 34.23
CA ILE A 102 -7.09 3.18 34.25
C ILE A 102 -7.19 1.68 34.58
N ASP A 103 -7.94 1.35 35.63
CA ASP A 103 -8.14 -0.05 36.04
C ASP A 103 -8.90 -0.84 34.97
N TYR A 104 -9.92 -0.24 34.34
CA TYR A 104 -10.68 -0.85 33.25
C TYR A 104 -9.78 -1.20 32.05
N TYR A 105 -9.03 -0.24 31.51
CA TYR A 105 -8.16 -0.48 30.36
C TYR A 105 -7.01 -1.44 30.70
N THR A 106 -6.48 -1.40 31.94
CA THR A 106 -5.45 -2.36 32.39
C THR A 106 -5.99 -3.80 32.34
N ASN A 107 -7.18 -4.04 32.88
CA ASN A 107 -7.81 -5.36 32.88
C ASN A 107 -8.17 -5.83 31.46
N GLU A 108 -8.70 -4.95 30.60
CA GLU A 108 -8.98 -5.27 29.20
C GLU A 108 -7.71 -5.58 28.40
N ILE A 109 -6.60 -4.88 28.66
CA ILE A 109 -5.29 -5.19 28.05
C ILE A 109 -4.80 -6.57 28.53
N GLU A 110 -4.93 -6.88 29.82
CA GLU A 110 -4.54 -8.18 30.36
C GLU A 110 -5.36 -9.31 29.72
N LYS A 111 -6.68 -9.15 29.64
CA LYS A 111 -7.57 -10.09 28.95
C LYS A 111 -7.19 -10.26 27.47
N CYS A 112 -6.99 -9.15 26.76
CA CYS A 112 -6.57 -9.17 25.36
C CYS A 112 -5.20 -9.85 25.19
N SER A 113 -4.27 -9.66 26.13
CA SER A 113 -2.94 -10.30 26.09
C SER A 113 -3.01 -11.82 26.31
N LYS A 114 -3.93 -12.30 27.15
CA LYS A 114 -4.19 -13.74 27.33
C LYS A 114 -4.79 -14.35 26.06
N GLU A 115 -5.77 -13.67 25.46
CA GLU A 115 -6.37 -14.07 24.17
C GLU A 115 -5.32 -14.09 23.04
N GLU A 116 -4.43 -13.09 23.01
CA GLU A 116 -3.32 -13.00 22.05
C GLU A 116 -2.34 -14.17 22.21
N ALA A 117 -1.91 -14.49 23.44
CA ALA A 117 -1.00 -15.60 23.70
C ALA A 117 -1.61 -16.95 23.28
N ALA A 118 -2.87 -17.21 23.65
CA ALA A 118 -3.57 -18.42 23.25
C ALA A 118 -3.74 -18.53 21.72
N GLU A 119 -4.02 -17.42 21.03
CA GLU A 119 -4.13 -17.42 19.57
C GLU A 119 -2.75 -17.58 18.89
N ARG A 120 -1.67 -17.02 19.45
CA ARG A 120 -0.30 -17.23 18.96
C ARG A 120 0.07 -18.71 18.98
N GLU A 121 -0.15 -19.38 20.11
CA GLU A 121 0.11 -20.81 20.24
C GLU A 121 -0.74 -21.64 19.28
N ARG A 122 -2.02 -21.27 19.11
CA ARG A 122 -2.92 -21.91 18.15
C ARG A 122 -2.40 -21.80 16.72
N VAL A 123 -1.98 -20.62 16.26
CA VAL A 123 -1.53 -20.41 14.88
C VAL A 123 -0.24 -21.19 14.57
N ILE A 124 0.62 -21.38 15.57
CA ILE A 124 1.88 -22.14 15.42
C ILE A 124 1.60 -23.66 15.43
N SER A 125 0.66 -24.11 16.26
CA SER A 125 0.38 -25.55 16.43
C SER A 125 -0.62 -26.12 15.42
N ASP A 126 -1.56 -25.32 14.91
CA ASP A 126 -2.64 -25.78 14.02
C ASP A 126 -2.15 -25.93 12.56
N PRO A 127 -2.10 -27.14 11.99
CA PRO A 127 -1.71 -27.33 10.60
C PRO A 127 -2.65 -26.62 9.61
N ASN A 128 -3.91 -26.38 9.99
CA ASN A 128 -4.87 -25.67 9.14
C ASN A 128 -4.60 -24.16 9.06
N ALA A 129 -3.79 -23.63 9.98
CA ALA A 129 -3.37 -22.23 9.92
C ALA A 129 -2.27 -22.00 8.87
N ILE A 130 -1.63 -23.07 8.39
CA ILE A 130 -0.61 -23.00 7.35
C ILE A 130 -1.28 -22.68 6.01
N VAL A 131 -0.81 -21.61 5.38
CA VAL A 131 -1.24 -21.22 4.03
C VAL A 131 -0.34 -21.94 3.03
N PRO A 132 -0.84 -22.41 1.87
CA PRO A 132 -0.03 -22.99 0.79
C PRO A 132 0.78 -21.91 0.05
N ALA A 133 1.59 -21.15 0.79
CA ALA A 133 2.46 -20.10 0.31
C ALA A 133 3.72 -20.00 1.19
N ALA A 134 4.85 -19.72 0.57
CA ALA A 134 6.14 -19.59 1.24
C ALA A 134 7.01 -18.52 0.58
N PHE A 135 7.86 -17.87 1.36
CA PHE A 135 8.96 -17.06 0.85
C PHE A 135 10.21 -17.93 0.75
N VAL A 136 10.77 -18.07 -0.44
CA VAL A 136 11.96 -18.86 -0.70
C VAL A 136 13.13 -17.93 -0.96
N SER A 137 14.22 -18.16 -0.23
CA SER A 137 15.47 -17.41 -0.37
C SER A 137 16.47 -18.22 -1.17
N PHE A 138 17.19 -17.55 -2.06
CA PHE A 138 18.26 -18.13 -2.87
C PHE A 138 19.62 -17.54 -2.49
N LYS A 139 20.67 -18.35 -2.62
CA LYS A 139 22.07 -17.93 -2.47
C LYS A 139 22.48 -16.93 -3.55
N SER A 140 21.94 -17.10 -4.76
CA SER A 140 22.26 -16.26 -5.91
C SER A 140 21.03 -15.50 -6.42
N ARG A 141 21.22 -14.23 -6.80
CA ARG A 141 20.19 -13.40 -7.48
C ARG A 141 19.75 -14.03 -8.79
N TRP A 142 20.70 -14.64 -9.49
CA TRP A 142 20.43 -15.34 -10.73
C TRP A 142 19.50 -16.53 -10.50
N GLY A 143 19.72 -17.34 -9.46
CA GLY A 143 18.84 -18.45 -9.09
C GLY A 143 17.42 -17.99 -8.75
N ALA A 144 17.29 -16.89 -7.98
CA ALA A 144 16.00 -16.27 -7.72
C ALA A 144 15.31 -15.77 -9.01
N ALA A 145 16.06 -15.12 -9.91
CA ALA A 145 15.54 -14.64 -11.18
C ALA A 145 15.04 -15.78 -12.09
N VAL A 146 15.80 -16.88 -12.16
CA VAL A 146 15.41 -18.08 -12.90
C VAL A 146 14.13 -18.66 -12.30
N CYS A 147 14.06 -18.84 -10.98
CA CYS A 147 12.88 -19.36 -10.31
C CYS A 147 11.64 -18.46 -10.54
N ALA A 148 11.76 -17.14 -10.37
CA ALA A 148 10.65 -16.21 -10.53
C ALA A 148 10.10 -16.11 -11.97
N GLN A 149 10.90 -16.46 -12.98
CA GLN A 149 10.54 -16.32 -14.40
C GLN A 149 10.19 -17.64 -15.08
N THR A 150 10.50 -18.78 -14.47
CA THR A 150 10.29 -20.10 -15.07
C THR A 150 9.01 -20.76 -14.54
N GLN A 151 8.35 -21.51 -15.42
CA GLN A 151 7.23 -22.35 -15.05
C GLN A 151 7.76 -23.57 -14.29
N GLN A 152 7.31 -23.76 -13.05
CA GLN A 152 7.85 -24.79 -12.14
C GLN A 152 7.25 -26.19 -12.37
N SER A 153 5.99 -26.26 -12.81
CA SER A 153 5.27 -27.52 -13.02
C SER A 153 4.47 -27.51 -14.32
N SER A 154 4.12 -28.70 -14.82
CA SER A 154 3.27 -28.86 -16.02
C SER A 154 1.89 -28.23 -15.85
N ASP A 155 1.35 -28.21 -14.62
CA ASP A 155 0.13 -27.47 -14.31
C ASP A 155 0.49 -25.99 -14.03
N PRO A 156 -0.04 -25.03 -14.81
CA PRO A 156 0.25 -23.61 -14.66
C PRO A 156 -0.39 -22.96 -13.43
N THR A 157 -1.22 -23.68 -12.68
CA THR A 157 -1.92 -23.12 -11.51
C THR A 157 -1.23 -23.41 -10.19
N ILE A 158 -0.30 -24.36 -10.13
CA ILE A 158 0.45 -24.75 -8.93
C ILE A 158 1.88 -24.24 -8.99
N TRP A 159 2.54 -24.13 -7.83
CA TRP A 159 3.92 -23.63 -7.73
C TRP A 159 4.12 -22.28 -8.43
N LEU A 160 3.19 -21.35 -8.18
CA LEU A 160 3.22 -20.02 -8.76
C LEU A 160 4.33 -19.20 -8.10
N THR A 161 5.35 -18.84 -8.88
CA THR A 161 6.53 -18.10 -8.42
C THR A 161 6.47 -16.65 -8.87
N GLU A 162 6.61 -15.72 -7.94
CA GLU A 162 6.65 -14.28 -8.20
C GLU A 162 7.78 -13.64 -7.39
N TRP A 163 8.30 -12.51 -7.85
CA TRP A 163 9.23 -11.71 -7.06
C TRP A 163 8.61 -11.35 -5.71
N ALA A 164 9.33 -11.59 -4.62
CA ALA A 164 8.84 -11.21 -3.30
C ALA A 164 8.86 -9.68 -3.16
N SER A 165 7.73 -9.10 -2.74
CA SER A 165 7.67 -7.69 -2.37
C SER A 165 8.54 -7.41 -1.14
N GLU A 166 8.88 -6.13 -0.92
CA GLU A 166 9.50 -5.71 0.34
C GLU A 166 8.62 -6.08 1.54
N PRO A 167 9.15 -6.53 2.69
CA PRO A 167 8.33 -6.93 3.83
C PRO A 167 7.32 -5.89 4.32
N ARG A 168 7.62 -4.60 4.12
CA ARG A 168 6.73 -3.47 4.44
C ARG A 168 5.61 -3.30 3.41
N ASP A 169 5.85 -3.71 2.16
CA ASP A 169 4.91 -3.66 1.04
C ASP A 169 4.07 -4.95 0.92
N VAL A 170 4.43 -6.01 1.66
CA VAL A 170 3.63 -7.24 1.72
C VAL A 170 2.32 -6.97 2.45
N TYR A 171 1.21 -7.07 1.72
CA TYR A 171 -0.12 -7.01 2.31
C TYR A 171 -0.54 -8.39 2.87
N TRP A 172 -0.10 -8.69 4.09
CA TRP A 172 -0.22 -9.99 4.76
C TRP A 172 -1.63 -10.57 4.76
N ASN A 173 -2.66 -9.74 4.94
CA ASN A 173 -4.06 -10.18 4.97
C ASN A 173 -4.51 -10.87 3.67
N ASN A 174 -3.88 -10.53 2.53
CA ASN A 174 -4.22 -11.10 1.23
C ASN A 174 -3.48 -12.40 0.91
N LEU A 175 -2.37 -12.70 1.59
CA LEU A 175 -1.61 -13.92 1.33
C LEU A 175 -2.39 -15.18 1.74
N ALA A 176 -3.24 -15.08 2.77
CA ALA A 176 -4.06 -16.19 3.25
C ALA A 176 -5.26 -16.54 2.35
N ILE A 177 -5.44 -15.87 1.21
CA ILE A 177 -6.57 -16.11 0.31
C ILE A 177 -6.23 -17.25 -0.67
N PRO A 178 -7.02 -18.35 -0.70
CA PRO A 178 -6.84 -19.42 -1.69
C PRO A 178 -6.99 -18.94 -3.13
N TYR A 179 -6.19 -19.51 -4.05
CA TYR A 179 -6.13 -19.10 -5.45
C TYR A 179 -7.50 -19.11 -6.15
N VAL A 180 -8.30 -20.16 -5.98
CA VAL A 180 -9.63 -20.28 -6.60
C VAL A 180 -10.57 -19.13 -6.18
N LYS A 181 -10.46 -18.67 -4.92
CA LYS A 181 -11.26 -17.54 -4.42
C LYS A 181 -10.84 -16.20 -5.04
N LEU A 182 -9.59 -16.08 -5.52
CA LEU A 182 -9.13 -14.87 -6.22
C LEU A 182 -9.89 -14.68 -7.54
N SER A 183 -10.17 -15.75 -8.29
CA SER A 183 -10.91 -15.67 -9.55
C SER A 183 -12.35 -15.16 -9.32
N PHE A 184 -13.05 -15.73 -8.34
CA PHE A 184 -14.40 -15.28 -8.00
C PHE A 184 -14.43 -13.83 -7.51
N ARG A 185 -13.48 -13.43 -6.65
CA ARG A 185 -13.36 -12.04 -6.18
C ARG A 185 -13.07 -11.08 -7.33
N ARG A 186 -12.22 -11.46 -8.29
CA ARG A 186 -11.93 -10.66 -9.48
C ARG A 186 -13.18 -10.46 -10.33
N MET A 187 -13.98 -11.50 -10.53
CA MET A 187 -15.26 -11.41 -11.24
C MET A 187 -16.25 -10.49 -10.51
N LEU A 188 -16.39 -10.65 -9.19
CA LEU A 188 -17.25 -9.80 -8.37
C LEU A 188 -16.83 -8.32 -8.44
N MET A 189 -15.53 -8.05 -8.33
CA MET A 189 -14.99 -6.70 -8.46
C MET A 189 -15.20 -6.13 -9.86
N ALA A 190 -15.09 -6.94 -10.92
CA ALA A 190 -15.36 -6.51 -12.29
C ALA A 190 -16.84 -6.13 -12.50
N VAL A 191 -17.77 -6.92 -11.96
CA VAL A 191 -19.21 -6.62 -11.98
C VAL A 191 -19.50 -5.35 -11.16
N GLY A 192 -18.89 -5.20 -9.98
CA GLY A 192 -19.00 -3.98 -9.18
C GLY A 192 -18.48 -2.74 -9.91
N LEU A 193 -17.34 -2.85 -10.59
CA LEU A 193 -16.77 -1.78 -11.40
C LEU A 193 -17.68 -1.41 -12.57
N PHE A 194 -18.29 -2.39 -13.25
CA PHE A 194 -19.27 -2.14 -14.29
C PHE A 194 -20.42 -1.27 -13.78
N PHE A 195 -21.06 -1.65 -12.67
CA PHE A 195 -22.14 -0.86 -12.09
C PHE A 195 -21.66 0.53 -11.64
N LEU A 196 -20.48 0.63 -11.05
CA LEU A 196 -19.90 1.92 -10.66
C LEU A 196 -19.74 2.87 -11.87
N THR A 197 -19.21 2.36 -12.98
CA THR A 197 -19.07 3.15 -14.23
C THR A 197 -20.42 3.51 -14.85
N PHE A 198 -21.38 2.57 -14.83
CA PHE A 198 -22.73 2.80 -15.34
C PHE A 198 -23.46 3.89 -14.55
N PHE A 199 -23.47 3.80 -13.21
CA PHE A 199 -24.12 4.81 -12.36
C PHE A 199 -23.38 6.15 -12.34
N SER A 200 -22.07 6.16 -12.63
CA SER A 200 -21.30 7.38 -12.79
C SER A 200 -21.73 8.21 -14.01
N MET A 201 -22.48 7.64 -14.96
CA MET A 201 -23.09 8.43 -16.04
C MET A 201 -24.10 9.46 -15.53
N ILE A 202 -24.78 9.20 -14.39
CA ILE A 202 -25.82 10.09 -13.86
C ILE A 202 -25.21 11.42 -13.36
N PRO A 203 -24.20 11.43 -12.46
CA PRO A 203 -23.51 12.66 -12.08
C PRO A 203 -22.85 13.36 -13.27
N ILE A 204 -22.26 12.61 -14.21
CA ILE A 204 -21.64 13.20 -15.40
C ILE A 204 -22.69 13.94 -16.24
N ALA A 205 -23.85 13.33 -16.50
CA ALA A 205 -24.94 13.97 -17.24
C ALA A 205 -25.45 15.24 -16.53
N PHE A 206 -25.55 15.19 -15.20
CA PHE A 206 -25.92 16.35 -14.39
C PHE A 206 -24.90 17.50 -14.55
N VAL A 207 -23.61 17.25 -14.35
CA VAL A 207 -22.56 18.26 -14.53
C VAL A 207 -22.55 18.82 -15.96
N GLN A 208 -22.74 17.97 -16.97
CA GLN A 208 -22.80 18.40 -18.37
C GLN A 208 -24.03 19.24 -18.69
N SER A 209 -25.15 19.00 -18.01
CA SER A 209 -26.36 19.85 -18.13
C SER A 209 -26.11 21.25 -17.58
N LEU A 210 -25.49 21.38 -16.40
CA LEU A 210 -25.14 22.67 -15.79
C LEU A 210 -24.12 23.45 -16.63
N ALA A 211 -23.20 22.76 -17.29
CA ALA A 211 -22.17 23.37 -18.12
C ALA A 211 -22.68 23.89 -19.47
N ASN A 212 -23.89 23.53 -19.92
CA ASN A 212 -24.41 23.92 -21.23
C ASN A 212 -25.89 24.33 -21.17
N ILE A 213 -26.14 25.54 -20.65
CA ILE A 213 -27.49 26.09 -20.42
C ILE A 213 -28.27 26.28 -21.74
N GLU A 214 -27.58 26.56 -22.86
CA GLU A 214 -28.20 26.68 -24.20
C GLU A 214 -28.64 25.33 -24.81
N GLY A 215 -28.14 24.20 -24.29
CA GLY A 215 -28.46 22.85 -24.80
C GLY A 215 -29.72 22.22 -24.19
N ILE A 216 -30.16 22.71 -23.02
CA ILE A 216 -31.30 22.17 -22.26
C ILE A 216 -32.64 22.56 -22.89
N GLU A 217 -32.72 23.73 -23.55
CA GLU A 217 -33.95 24.26 -24.16
C GLU A 217 -34.45 23.44 -25.38
N LYS A 218 -33.68 22.43 -25.82
CA LYS A 218 -33.94 21.60 -27.01
C LYS A 218 -34.28 20.14 -26.72
N VAL A 219 -34.28 19.70 -25.46
CA VAL A 219 -34.24 18.26 -25.12
C VAL A 219 -35.59 17.54 -25.25
N PHE A 220 -36.72 18.25 -25.38
CA PHE A 220 -38.01 17.66 -25.80
C PHE A 220 -38.75 18.65 -26.70
N PRO A 221 -39.30 18.27 -27.89
CA PRO A 221 -40.36 17.26 -27.97
C PRO A 221 -40.47 16.39 -29.27
N PHE A 222 -39.54 16.40 -30.25
CA PHE A 222 -39.75 15.74 -31.55
C PHE A 222 -38.51 14.91 -32.06
N LEU A 223 -38.25 13.74 -31.47
CA LEU A 223 -37.14 12.85 -31.87
C LEU A 223 -37.23 12.25 -33.31
N LYS A 224 -38.04 12.79 -34.22
CA LYS A 224 -38.37 12.18 -35.53
C LYS A 224 -37.38 12.43 -36.69
N SER A 225 -36.44 13.37 -36.59
CA SER A 225 -35.53 13.71 -37.71
C SER A 225 -34.06 13.29 -37.50
N LEU A 226 -33.79 12.44 -36.50
CA LEU A 226 -32.46 12.29 -35.88
C LEU A 226 -31.43 11.43 -36.63
N ILE A 227 -31.76 10.84 -37.79
CA ILE A 227 -30.91 9.82 -38.42
C ILE A 227 -29.95 10.39 -39.48
N GLU A 228 -30.25 11.54 -40.12
CA GLU A 228 -29.36 12.11 -41.17
C GLU A 228 -28.34 13.14 -40.67
N MET A 229 -28.47 13.66 -39.44
CA MET A 229 -27.65 14.77 -38.93
C MET A 229 -26.51 14.34 -38.00
N ILE A 230 -26.26 13.04 -37.87
CA ILE A 230 -25.33 12.48 -36.88
C ILE A 230 -23.87 12.94 -37.09
N PRO A 231 -23.30 12.94 -38.32
CA PRO A 231 -21.91 13.35 -38.52
C PRO A 231 -21.71 14.85 -38.23
N LYS A 232 -22.68 15.68 -38.60
CA LYS A 232 -22.61 17.14 -38.45
C LYS A 232 -22.76 17.57 -36.99
N THR A 233 -23.64 16.92 -36.24
CA THR A 233 -23.82 17.19 -34.80
C THR A 233 -22.59 16.75 -34.00
N ILE A 234 -21.97 15.62 -34.33
CA ILE A 234 -20.74 15.16 -33.67
C ILE A 234 -19.55 16.08 -34.01
N GLY A 235 -19.41 16.48 -35.27
CA GLY A 235 -18.31 17.35 -35.72
C GLY A 235 -18.30 18.75 -35.07
N VAL A 236 -19.45 19.27 -34.66
CA VAL A 236 -19.57 20.57 -33.96
C VAL A 236 -19.54 20.39 -32.44
N SER A 237 -20.11 19.32 -31.91
CA SER A 237 -20.18 19.10 -30.46
C SER A 237 -18.83 18.76 -29.82
N ILE A 238 -17.95 18.03 -30.50
CA ILE A 238 -16.62 17.69 -29.94
C ILE A 238 -15.77 18.94 -29.67
N PRO A 239 -15.55 19.86 -30.64
CA PRO A 239 -14.84 21.11 -30.36
C PRO A 239 -15.50 21.97 -29.28
N MET A 240 -16.84 22.03 -29.22
CA MET A 240 -17.55 22.79 -28.18
C MET A 240 -17.27 22.27 -26.76
N LYS A 241 -17.03 20.96 -26.61
CA LYS A 241 -16.65 20.37 -25.31
C LYS A 241 -15.22 20.70 -24.88
N ALA A 242 -14.35 21.17 -25.79
CA ALA A 242 -12.99 21.58 -25.43
C ALA A 242 -12.98 22.69 -24.37
N THR A 243 -13.92 23.64 -24.42
CA THR A 243 -14.04 24.71 -23.42
C THR A 243 -14.28 24.17 -22.01
N PHE A 244 -15.10 23.12 -21.88
CA PHE A 244 -15.31 22.42 -20.60
C PHE A 244 -14.02 21.75 -20.11
N PHE A 245 -13.24 21.15 -21.01
CA PHE A 245 -11.97 20.53 -20.62
C PHE A 245 -10.89 21.55 -20.26
N ILE A 246 -10.86 22.73 -20.90
CA ILE A 246 -9.97 23.83 -20.52
C ILE A 246 -10.26 24.27 -19.09
N THR A 247 -11.53 24.54 -18.76
CA THR A 247 -11.92 24.96 -17.41
C THR A 247 -11.67 23.86 -16.38
N TYR A 248 -11.92 22.59 -16.75
CA TYR A 248 -11.60 21.44 -15.91
C TYR A 248 -10.09 21.34 -15.59
N ILE A 249 -9.20 21.52 -16.57
CA ILE A 249 -7.74 21.50 -16.34
C ILE A 249 -7.29 22.67 -15.46
N MET A 250 -7.89 23.85 -15.61
CA MET A 250 -7.56 25.00 -14.75
C MET A 250 -7.99 24.75 -13.29
N VAL A 251 -9.17 24.17 -13.07
CA VAL A 251 -9.71 23.93 -11.73
C VAL A 251 -9.09 22.69 -11.07
N ASP A 252 -9.23 21.51 -11.67
CA ASP A 252 -8.70 20.27 -11.07
C ASP A 252 -7.18 20.15 -11.23
N GLY A 253 -6.64 20.58 -12.37
CA GLY A 253 -5.21 20.48 -12.67
C GLY A 253 -4.39 21.55 -11.96
N TRP A 254 -4.54 22.81 -12.35
CA TRP A 254 -3.68 23.89 -11.82
C TRP A 254 -3.95 24.17 -10.35
N ALA A 255 -5.21 24.41 -9.96
CA ALA A 255 -5.54 24.68 -8.56
C ALA A 255 -5.30 23.44 -7.67
N GLY A 256 -5.54 22.24 -8.20
CA GLY A 256 -5.21 20.99 -7.50
C GLY A 256 -3.73 20.83 -7.20
N ILE A 257 -2.85 21.04 -8.18
CA ILE A 257 -1.38 20.99 -7.96
C ILE A 257 -0.91 22.12 -7.04
N ALA A 258 -1.51 23.30 -7.14
CA ALA A 258 -1.24 24.41 -6.22
C ALA A 258 -1.70 24.11 -4.78
N ALA A 259 -2.76 23.32 -4.57
CA ALA A 259 -3.15 22.86 -3.24
C ALA A 259 -2.23 21.75 -2.70
N GLU A 260 -1.70 20.92 -3.60
CA GLU A 260 -0.79 19.82 -3.30
C GLU A 260 0.57 20.31 -2.76
N ILE A 261 1.09 21.45 -3.25
CA ILE A 261 2.35 22.03 -2.75
C ILE A 261 2.28 22.39 -1.26
N VAL A 262 1.11 22.84 -0.78
CA VAL A 262 0.85 23.18 0.62
C VAL A 262 0.54 21.93 1.44
N ARG A 263 0.32 20.78 0.79
CA ARG A 263 -0.21 19.54 1.40
C ARG A 263 -1.46 19.83 2.23
N LEU A 264 -2.40 20.56 1.63
CA LEU A 264 -3.60 21.04 2.33
C LEU A 264 -4.39 19.89 2.98
N VAL A 265 -4.55 18.76 2.28
CA VAL A 265 -5.29 17.59 2.80
C VAL A 265 -4.60 16.97 4.03
N PRO A 266 -3.30 16.59 3.98
CA PRO A 266 -2.58 16.16 5.17
C PRO A 266 -2.58 17.19 6.31
N LEU A 267 -2.46 18.48 5.99
CA LEU A 267 -2.44 19.55 7.00
C LEU A 267 -3.78 19.66 7.76
N VAL A 268 -4.90 19.65 7.04
CA VAL A 268 -6.23 19.68 7.64
C VAL A 268 -6.48 18.39 8.43
N MET A 269 -6.13 17.23 7.86
CA MET A 269 -6.24 15.94 8.54
C MET A 269 -5.38 15.88 9.80
N PHE A 270 -4.18 16.45 9.78
CA PHE A 270 -3.31 16.53 10.96
C PHE A 270 -3.99 17.34 12.07
N HIS A 271 -4.54 18.52 11.78
CA HIS A 271 -5.23 19.32 12.78
C HIS A 271 -6.49 18.60 13.31
N LEU A 272 -7.28 17.99 12.44
CA LEU A 272 -8.45 17.19 12.85
C LEU A 272 -8.05 16.01 13.74
N LYS A 273 -7.04 15.23 13.34
CA LYS A 273 -6.52 14.12 14.14
C LYS A 273 -5.93 14.62 15.46
N ASN A 274 -5.15 15.69 15.44
CA ASN A 274 -4.53 16.25 16.63
C ASN A 274 -5.57 16.78 17.63
N THR A 275 -6.66 17.35 17.15
CA THR A 275 -7.75 17.85 18.00
C THR A 275 -8.63 16.72 18.54
N PHE A 276 -8.95 15.69 17.75
CA PHE A 276 -9.97 14.70 18.12
C PHE A 276 -9.47 13.29 18.44
N LEU A 277 -8.30 12.88 17.92
CA LEU A 277 -7.85 11.48 17.93
C LEU A 277 -6.50 11.26 18.61
N VAL A 278 -5.60 12.26 18.59
CA VAL A 278 -4.27 12.18 19.22
C VAL A 278 -4.40 12.17 20.73
N LYS A 279 -3.83 11.14 21.34
CA LYS A 279 -3.88 10.91 22.78
C LYS A 279 -2.50 10.88 23.42
N THR A 280 -1.53 10.37 22.69
CA THR A 280 -0.14 10.17 23.11
C THR A 280 0.82 10.90 22.16
N ASP A 281 2.05 11.13 22.60
CA ASP A 281 3.08 11.74 21.73
C ASP A 281 3.42 10.82 20.54
N GLN A 282 3.36 9.50 20.72
CA GLN A 282 3.51 8.54 19.63
C GLN A 282 2.37 8.62 18.59
N ASP A 283 1.13 8.88 19.03
CA ASP A 283 0.03 9.12 18.09
C ASP A 283 0.23 10.42 17.31
N ARG A 284 0.87 11.42 17.93
CA ARG A 284 1.22 12.67 17.27
C ARG A 284 2.30 12.46 16.22
N GLU A 285 3.34 11.68 16.53
CA GLU A 285 4.36 11.28 15.55
C GLU A 285 3.74 10.53 14.37
N GLN A 286 2.83 9.58 14.64
CA GLN A 286 2.08 8.87 13.59
C GLN A 286 1.17 9.81 12.79
N ALA A 287 0.57 10.82 13.41
CA ALA A 287 -0.24 11.82 12.72
C ALA A 287 0.60 12.81 11.89
N MET A 288 1.86 13.01 12.28
CA MET A 288 2.85 13.83 11.55
C MET A 288 3.48 13.08 10.38
N ASP A 289 3.25 11.78 10.23
CA ASP A 289 3.72 11.02 9.08
C ASP A 289 3.07 11.58 7.80
N PRO A 290 3.86 12.16 6.88
CA PRO A 290 3.34 12.71 5.63
C PRO A 290 2.77 11.65 4.69
N GLY A 291 3.01 10.36 4.96
CA GLY A 291 2.63 9.26 4.08
C GLY A 291 3.50 9.18 2.82
N SER A 292 3.21 8.17 2.01
CA SER A 292 3.87 7.96 0.72
C SER A 292 3.19 8.77 -0.39
N PHE A 293 3.86 8.85 -1.54
CA PHE A 293 3.29 9.41 -2.75
C PHE A 293 2.02 8.64 -3.17
N ASP A 294 0.90 9.35 -3.30
CA ASP A 294 -0.38 8.74 -3.71
C ASP A 294 -0.40 8.47 -5.22
N PHE A 295 0.11 7.30 -5.59
CA PHE A 295 0.11 6.82 -6.97
C PHE A 295 -1.31 6.54 -7.48
N ALA A 296 -2.22 6.08 -6.60
CA ALA A 296 -3.55 5.62 -6.99
C ALA A 296 -4.44 6.75 -7.54
N THR A 297 -4.28 7.97 -7.02
CA THR A 297 -5.03 9.14 -7.50
C THR A 297 -4.25 9.96 -8.52
N SER A 298 -2.94 10.13 -8.32
CA SER A 298 -2.15 11.04 -9.14
C SER A 298 -1.83 10.48 -10.52
N GLU A 299 -1.67 9.16 -10.68
CA GLU A 299 -1.32 8.56 -11.98
C GLU A 299 -2.48 8.60 -12.99
N PRO A 300 -3.71 8.15 -12.64
CA PRO A 300 -4.84 8.23 -13.57
C PRO A 300 -5.15 9.66 -14.01
N ARG A 301 -4.96 10.66 -13.14
CA ARG A 301 -5.14 12.08 -13.50
C ARG A 301 -4.18 12.52 -14.61
N LYS A 302 -2.89 12.16 -14.51
CA LYS A 302 -1.90 12.49 -15.54
C LYS A 302 -2.22 11.78 -16.86
N GLN A 303 -2.65 10.52 -16.80
CA GLN A 303 -3.06 9.75 -17.98
C GLN A 303 -4.29 10.36 -18.67
N LEU A 304 -5.25 10.87 -17.89
CA LEU A 304 -6.42 11.58 -18.44
C LEU A 304 -6.01 12.83 -19.23
N TYR A 305 -5.14 13.68 -18.69
CA TYR A 305 -4.68 14.88 -19.40
C TYR A 305 -3.79 14.55 -20.61
N PHE A 306 -3.01 13.48 -20.52
CA PHE A 306 -2.25 12.97 -21.67
C PHE A 306 -3.19 12.52 -22.79
N LEU A 307 -4.25 11.77 -22.46
CA LEU A 307 -5.29 11.36 -23.41
C LEU A 307 -6.00 12.57 -24.03
N LEU A 308 -6.41 13.55 -23.22
CA LEU A 308 -7.03 14.78 -23.72
C LEU A 308 -6.09 15.55 -24.65
N GLY A 309 -4.80 15.63 -24.31
CA GLY A 309 -3.79 16.26 -25.15
C GLY A 309 -3.66 15.58 -26.51
N LEU A 310 -3.58 14.24 -26.55
CA LEU A 310 -3.51 13.48 -27.80
C LEU A 310 -4.77 13.68 -28.66
N VAL A 311 -5.96 13.54 -28.07
CA VAL A 311 -7.25 13.64 -28.78
C VAL A 311 -7.50 15.05 -29.31
N TYR A 312 -7.27 16.08 -28.49
CA TYR A 312 -7.56 17.47 -28.87
C TYR A 312 -6.39 18.20 -29.54
N SER A 313 -5.21 17.58 -29.66
CA SER A 313 -4.08 18.17 -30.38
C SER A 313 -4.43 18.53 -31.84
N VAL A 314 -5.24 17.69 -32.49
CA VAL A 314 -5.68 17.88 -33.88
C VAL A 314 -6.95 18.72 -33.95
N ILE A 315 -7.86 18.57 -32.98
CA ILE A 315 -9.20 19.19 -33.01
C ILE A 315 -9.17 20.63 -32.51
N THR A 316 -8.59 20.88 -31.33
CA THR A 316 -8.51 22.20 -30.70
C THR A 316 -7.12 22.41 -30.06
N PRO A 317 -6.12 22.83 -30.85
CA PRO A 317 -4.74 22.99 -30.36
C PRO A 317 -4.58 23.95 -29.19
N ILE A 318 -5.54 24.87 -28.98
CA ILE A 318 -5.56 25.83 -27.87
C ILE A 318 -5.61 25.16 -26.49
N LEU A 319 -6.02 23.89 -26.38
CA LEU A 319 -5.98 23.13 -25.13
C LEU A 319 -4.54 22.80 -24.70
N LEU A 320 -3.61 22.64 -25.66
CA LEU A 320 -2.26 22.13 -25.41
C LEU A 320 -1.42 23.03 -24.47
N PRO A 321 -1.39 24.37 -24.62
CA PRO A 321 -0.69 25.23 -23.67
C PRO A 321 -1.16 25.02 -22.22
N PHE A 322 -2.46 24.79 -21.98
CA PHE A 322 -2.98 24.56 -20.64
C PHE A 322 -2.46 23.27 -20.02
N ILE A 323 -2.40 22.21 -20.83
CA ILE A 323 -1.85 20.91 -20.45
C ILE A 323 -0.34 21.00 -20.20
N LEU A 324 0.40 21.75 -21.03
CA LEU A 324 1.85 21.94 -20.84
C LEU A 324 2.16 22.67 -19.53
N VAL A 325 1.41 23.72 -19.20
CA VAL A 325 1.54 24.43 -17.93
C VAL A 325 1.25 23.48 -16.75
N PHE A 326 0.21 22.65 -16.85
CA PHE A 326 -0.06 21.63 -15.84
C PHE A 326 1.13 20.69 -15.65
N PHE A 327 1.69 20.12 -16.73
CA PHE A 327 2.81 19.18 -16.62
C PHE A 327 4.08 19.86 -16.08
N ALA A 328 4.33 21.12 -16.43
CA ALA A 328 5.46 21.88 -15.89
C ALA A 328 5.34 22.09 -14.37
N PHE A 329 4.17 22.53 -13.89
CA PHE A 329 3.92 22.66 -12.45
C PHE A 329 3.94 21.32 -11.73
N SER A 330 3.30 20.30 -12.31
CA SER A 330 3.27 18.96 -11.76
C SER A 330 4.67 18.37 -11.62
N TYR A 331 5.54 18.55 -12.62
CA TYR A 331 6.93 18.12 -12.57
C TYR A 331 7.70 18.82 -11.44
N MET A 332 7.55 20.15 -11.31
CA MET A 332 8.23 20.92 -10.27
C MET A 332 7.81 20.48 -8.86
N VAL A 333 6.50 20.35 -8.61
CA VAL A 333 5.96 20.00 -7.28
C VAL A 333 6.33 18.58 -6.91
N PHE A 334 6.07 17.59 -7.78
CA PHE A 334 6.34 16.20 -7.45
C PHE A 334 7.84 15.91 -7.32
N ARG A 335 8.68 16.59 -8.11
CA ARG A 335 10.14 16.48 -7.95
C ARG A 335 10.62 17.02 -6.59
N HIS A 336 10.02 18.10 -6.10
CA HIS A 336 10.33 18.64 -4.78
C HIS A 336 9.87 17.68 -3.66
N GLN A 337 8.66 17.14 -3.76
CA GLN A 337 8.12 16.18 -2.80
C GLN A 337 8.96 14.90 -2.74
N ASP A 338 9.36 14.34 -3.88
CA ASP A 338 10.21 13.15 -3.95
C ASP A 338 11.57 13.35 -3.27
N ALA A 339 12.19 14.52 -3.46
CA ALA A 339 13.46 14.85 -2.82
C ALA A 339 13.32 14.89 -1.29
N MET A 340 12.25 15.54 -0.79
CA MET A 340 11.98 15.65 0.64
C MET A 340 11.70 14.28 1.30
N VAL A 341 10.97 13.39 0.61
CA VAL A 341 10.70 12.03 1.10
C VAL A 341 11.99 11.22 1.17
N LYS A 342 12.85 11.29 0.14
CA LYS A 342 14.13 10.57 0.12
C LYS A 342 15.07 11.00 1.25
N ASP A 343 15.21 12.30 1.50
CA ASP A 343 16.02 12.82 2.61
C ASP A 343 15.51 12.32 3.98
N THR A 344 14.21 12.07 4.11
CA THR A 344 13.60 11.56 5.34
C THR A 344 13.91 10.07 5.54
N VAL A 345 13.84 9.27 4.48
CA VAL A 345 14.18 7.84 4.50
C VAL A 345 15.68 7.63 4.73
N GLU A 346 16.54 8.40 4.07
CA GLU A 346 18.00 8.31 4.25
C GLU A 346 18.41 8.66 5.69
N ARG A 347 17.75 9.64 6.32
CA ARG A 347 17.98 9.98 7.74
C ARG A 347 17.52 8.87 8.70
N ALA A 348 16.52 8.07 8.31
CA ALA A 348 15.98 6.96 9.09
C ALA A 348 16.72 5.63 8.87
N THR A 349 17.64 5.55 7.90
CA THR A 349 18.34 4.31 7.56
C THR A 349 19.56 4.12 8.46
N GLU A 350 19.58 3.06 9.26
CA GLU A 350 20.70 2.73 10.14
C GLU A 350 21.95 2.31 9.33
N PRO A 351 23.12 2.92 9.55
CA PRO A 351 24.32 2.64 8.75
C PRO A 351 24.96 1.26 9.04
N ASN A 352 24.52 0.55 10.10
CA ASN A 352 25.13 -0.70 10.57
C ASN A 352 24.13 -1.87 10.64
N LEU A 353 23.18 -1.95 9.70
CA LEU A 353 22.21 -3.04 9.66
C LEU A 353 22.87 -4.38 9.26
N ASN A 354 22.83 -5.38 10.15
CA ASN A 354 23.30 -6.74 9.83
C ASN A 354 22.29 -7.43 8.90
N LEU A 355 22.69 -7.54 7.63
CA LEU A 355 21.90 -7.99 6.51
C LEU A 355 21.34 -9.42 6.67
N LYS A 356 22.11 -10.33 7.27
CA LYS A 356 21.72 -11.75 7.43
C LYS A 356 20.63 -11.92 8.48
N ALA A 357 20.77 -11.23 9.62
CA ALA A 357 19.76 -11.22 10.68
C ALA A 357 18.46 -10.53 10.23
N TYR A 358 18.58 -9.41 9.52
CA TYR A 358 17.41 -8.70 8.98
C TYR A 358 16.57 -9.59 8.05
N LEU A 359 17.20 -10.43 7.21
CA LEU A 359 16.49 -11.25 6.24
C LEU A 359 15.78 -12.45 6.84
N GLN A 360 16.38 -13.11 7.82
CA GLN A 360 15.73 -14.21 8.54
C GLN A 360 14.46 -13.74 9.26
N ASP A 361 14.47 -12.51 9.79
CA ASP A 361 13.33 -11.91 10.50
C ASP A 361 12.43 -11.03 9.61
N ALA A 362 12.81 -10.76 8.37
CA ALA A 362 12.13 -9.81 7.48
C ALA A 362 10.72 -10.29 7.13
N TYR A 363 10.60 -11.54 6.69
CA TYR A 363 9.38 -12.15 6.15
C TYR A 363 8.60 -12.98 7.15
N ILE A 364 8.97 -12.90 8.42
CA ILE A 364 8.11 -13.31 9.51
C ILE A 364 7.00 -12.26 9.62
N HIS A 365 5.74 -12.70 9.74
CA HIS A 365 4.60 -11.81 9.93
C HIS A 365 4.93 -10.81 11.06
N PRO A 366 4.69 -9.49 10.91
CA PRO A 366 5.13 -8.46 11.87
C PRO A 366 4.74 -8.69 13.34
N ILE A 367 3.77 -9.56 13.59
CA ILE A 367 3.26 -9.92 14.91
C ILE A 367 4.16 -10.92 15.64
N PHE A 368 4.81 -11.80 14.88
CA PHE A 368 5.66 -12.86 15.40
C PHE A 368 7.11 -12.38 15.64
N LYS A 369 7.47 -11.17 15.19
CA LYS A 369 8.79 -10.58 15.45
C LYS A 369 9.00 -10.36 16.95
N GLY A 370 10.03 -10.97 17.52
CA GLY A 370 10.42 -10.84 18.94
C GLY A 370 10.04 -12.01 19.87
N GLY A 371 9.49 -13.12 19.37
CA GLY A 371 9.38 -14.39 20.11
C GLY A 371 10.51 -15.34 19.71
N ASP A 372 11.06 -16.12 20.65
CA ASP A 372 12.02 -17.19 20.35
C ASP A 372 11.33 -18.24 19.47
N PHE A 373 11.60 -18.20 18.16
CA PHE A 373 11.27 -19.27 17.23
C PHE A 373 12.42 -20.27 17.20
N ASP A 374 12.10 -21.56 17.08
CA ASP A 374 13.07 -22.61 16.79
C ASP A 374 13.85 -22.26 15.52
N ARG A 375 15.12 -21.94 15.72
CA ARG A 375 16.03 -21.44 14.70
C ARG A 375 16.58 -22.66 13.95
N PRO A 376 16.42 -22.77 12.63
CA PRO A 376 17.25 -23.71 11.89
C PRO A 376 18.72 -23.27 12.04
N ALA A 377 19.56 -24.20 12.49
CA ALA A 377 20.97 -23.94 12.75
C ALA A 377 21.66 -23.43 11.45
N ALA A 378 22.29 -22.27 11.54
CA ALA A 378 23.05 -21.72 10.43
C ALA A 378 24.27 -22.63 10.14
N VAL A 379 24.39 -23.10 8.91
CA VAL A 379 25.65 -23.63 8.39
C VAL A 379 26.53 -22.43 8.05
N ASP A 380 27.60 -22.27 8.80
CA ASP A 380 28.58 -21.20 8.62
C ASP A 380 29.56 -21.57 7.51
N GLU A 381 29.27 -21.17 6.28
CA GLU A 381 30.31 -21.04 5.26
C GLU A 381 30.23 -19.67 4.59
N GLU A 382 31.39 -19.11 4.27
CA GLU A 382 31.64 -17.83 3.57
C GLU A 382 31.66 -16.54 4.40
N GLY A 383 32.58 -16.51 5.36
CA GLY A 383 33.25 -15.27 5.77
C GLY A 383 34.52 -15.02 4.95
N ASN A 384 34.39 -14.51 3.71
CA ASN A 384 35.43 -13.69 3.06
C ASN A 384 35.02 -13.28 1.64
N ASN A 385 34.41 -12.12 1.49
CA ASN A 385 34.48 -11.35 0.24
C ASN A 385 34.63 -9.87 0.60
N PRO A 386 35.71 -9.18 0.19
CA PRO A 386 35.93 -7.78 0.54
C PRO A 386 34.93 -6.88 -0.20
N LEU A 387 34.27 -6.00 0.55
CA LEU A 387 33.33 -5.00 0.04
C LEU A 387 34.09 -3.95 -0.79
N VAL A 388 33.72 -3.80 -2.06
CA VAL A 388 34.23 -2.72 -2.92
C VAL A 388 33.52 -1.41 -2.56
N LEU A 389 34.25 -0.49 -1.93
CA LEU A 389 33.81 0.87 -1.64
C LEU A 389 33.77 1.69 -2.94
N THR A 390 32.58 1.98 -3.47
CA THR A 390 32.43 3.01 -4.53
C THR A 390 32.37 4.40 -3.91
N LYS A 391 33.49 5.13 -3.96
CA LYS A 391 33.60 6.53 -3.52
C LYS A 391 33.08 7.46 -4.64
N ARG A 392 31.98 8.19 -4.42
CA ARG A 392 31.58 9.31 -5.29
C ARG A 392 32.44 10.53 -4.95
N SER A 393 33.33 10.93 -5.86
CA SER A 393 34.07 12.19 -5.79
C SER A 393 33.18 13.35 -6.27
N SER A 394 32.79 14.24 -5.36
CA SER A 394 32.26 15.56 -5.72
C SER A 394 33.44 16.49 -5.99
N GLN A 395 33.70 16.80 -7.26
CA GLN A 395 34.65 17.87 -7.62
C GLN A 395 33.91 19.21 -7.58
N ARG A 396 34.15 19.99 -6.51
CA ARG A 396 33.90 21.43 -6.48
C ARG A 396 35.24 22.13 -6.70
N GLY A 397 35.56 22.44 -7.94
CA GLY A 397 36.74 23.22 -8.31
C GLY A 397 36.48 24.71 -8.15
N SER A 398 37.03 25.28 -7.08
CA SER A 398 37.27 26.72 -6.92
C SER A 398 38.62 27.04 -7.53
N GLN A 399 38.70 27.97 -8.49
CA GLN A 399 39.93 28.72 -8.75
C GLN A 399 39.60 30.19 -9.02
N ARG A 400 39.95 31.03 -8.04
CA ARG A 400 40.45 32.39 -8.25
C ARG A 400 41.92 32.27 -8.68
N GLY A 401 42.30 33.09 -9.65
CA GLY A 401 43.66 33.34 -10.11
C GLY A 401 43.57 34.45 -11.14
#